data_AF-A0A960MAY9-F1
#
_entry.id   AF-A0A960MAY9-F1
#
_cell.length_a   1.000
_cell.length_b   1.000
_cell.length_c   1.000
_cell.angle_alpha   90.00
_cell.angle_beta   90.00
_cell.angle_gamma   90.00
#
_symmetry.space_group_name_H-M   'P 1'
#
loop_
_entity.id
_entity.type
_entity.pdbx_description
1 polymer ?
#
loop_
_entity_poly.entity_id
_entity_poly.type
_entity_poly.pdbx_seq_one_letter_code
_entity_poly.pdbx_strand_id
1 'polypeptide(L)' 'MGSIQEMEKVVRDGLEKACPWQRKTQREKLSIAICGFLESRTANTMETASILPLKTRRTDMKYQWLSRLLGN' A
#
# COMPACT_ATOMS: atom_id res chain seq x y z
N MET A 1 -5.10 9.20 -11.00
CA MET A 1 -4.07 8.14 -11.00
C MET A 1 -2.66 8.65 -10.69
N GLY A 2 -2.30 9.92 -10.95
CA GLY A 2 -0.97 10.48 -10.59
C GLY A 2 -0.71 10.63 -9.08
N SER A 3 -1.73 11.03 -8.29
CA SER A 3 -1.59 11.33 -6.86
C SER A 3 -1.01 10.19 -6.02
N ILE A 4 -1.52 8.96 -6.18
CA ILE A 4 -1.11 7.82 -5.34
C ILE A 4 0.34 7.41 -5.62
N GLN A 5 0.81 7.48 -6.87
CA GLN A 5 2.18 7.09 -7.22
C GLN A 5 3.21 8.10 -6.73
N GLU A 6 2.89 9.40 -6.80
CA GLU A 6 3.73 10.47 -6.25
C GLU A 6 3.78 10.39 -4.73
N MET A 7 2.63 10.15 -4.09
CA MET A 7 2.54 9.93 -2.65
C MET A 7 3.31 8.68 -2.20
N GLU A 8 3.25 7.59 -2.98
CA GLU A 8 3.95 6.33 -2.69
C GLU A 8 5.46 6.54 -2.61
N LYS A 9 6.04 7.34 -3.50
CA LYS A 9 7.46 7.68 -3.45
C LYS A 9 7.83 8.39 -2.14
N VAL A 10 7.04 9.39 -1.74
CA VAL A 10 7.28 10.15 -0.50
C VAL A 10 7.18 9.23 0.72
N VAL A 11 6.15 8.38 0.78
CA VAL A 11 5.96 7.43 1.88
C VAL A 11 7.10 6.42 1.91
N ARG A 12 7.52 5.89 0.76
CA ARG A 12 8.63 4.93 0.67
C ARG A 12 9.94 5.52 1.16
N ASP A 13 10.27 6.74 0.75
CA ASP A 13 11.49 7.43 1.17
C ASP A 13 11.45 7.71 2.69
N GLY A 14 10.27 8.03 3.23
CA GLY A 14 10.04 8.13 4.68
C GLY A 14 10.26 6.81 5.41
N LEU A 15 9.70 5.71 4.89
CA LEU A 15 9.88 4.36 5.44
C LEU A 15 11.34 3.89 5.39
N GLU A 16 12.09 4.27 4.35
CA GLU A 16 13.51 3.93 4.24
C GLU A 16 14.34 4.60 5.36
N LYS A 17 14.05 5.87 5.66
CA LYS A 17 14.70 6.60 6.75
C LYS A 17 14.27 6.10 8.13
N ALA A 18 12.97 5.83 8.31
CA ALA A 18 12.41 5.41 9.59
C ALA A 18 12.71 3.96 9.94
N CYS A 19 12.73 3.08 8.93
CA CYS A 19 12.87 1.62 9.08
C CYS A 19 13.97 1.07 8.17
N PRO A 20 15.24 1.50 8.32
CA PRO A 20 16.33 1.06 7.44
C PRO A 20 16.58 -0.46 7.53
N TRP A 21 16.31 -1.07 8.69
CA TRP A 21 16.45 -2.51 8.93
C TRP A 21 15.42 -3.38 8.20
N GLN A 22 14.32 -2.78 7.72
CA GLN A 22 13.27 -3.53 7.01
C GLN A 22 13.74 -3.90 5.59
N ARG A 23 13.25 -5.02 5.03
CA ARG A 23 13.56 -5.36 3.63
C ARG A 23 12.94 -4.32 2.67
N LYS A 24 13.68 -3.93 1.65
CA LYS A 24 13.22 -3.00 0.59
C LYS A 24 11.84 -3.38 0.05
N THR A 25 11.65 -4.65 -0.30
CA THR A 25 10.38 -5.16 -0.83
C THR A 25 9.22 -5.08 0.15
N GLN A 26 9.47 -5.10 1.45
CA GLN A 26 8.41 -4.89 2.45
C GLN A 26 8.05 -3.41 2.57
N ARG A 27 9.05 -2.51 2.54
CA ARG A 27 8.80 -1.07 2.52
C ARG A 27 8.00 -0.63 1.30
N GLU A 28 8.31 -1.18 0.12
CA GLU A 28 7.57 -0.92 -1.13
C GLU A 28 6.11 -1.40 -1.08
N LYS A 29 5.85 -2.55 -0.44
CA LYS A 29 4.46 -3.02 -0.28
C LYS A 29 3.71 -2.16 0.74
N LEU A 30 4.39 -1.79 1.83
CA LEU A 30 3.84 -0.98 2.89
C LEU A 30 3.51 0.45 2.41
N SER A 31 4.37 1.06 1.59
CA SER A 31 4.10 2.38 1.00
C SER A 31 2.81 2.39 0.17
N ILE A 32 2.61 1.36 -0.67
CA ILE A 32 1.37 1.19 -1.46
C ILE A 32 0.15 1.08 -0.54
N ALA A 33 0.23 0.26 0.51
CA ALA A 33 -0.89 0.08 1.44
C ALA A 33 -1.22 1.36 2.20
N ILE A 34 -0.21 2.07 2.73
CA ILE A 34 -0.37 3.34 3.45
C ILE A 34 -1.03 4.39 2.54
N CYS A 35 -0.57 4.53 1.30
CA CYS A 35 -1.19 5.47 0.36
C CYS A 35 -2.65 5.11 0.07
N GLY A 36 -2.95 3.81 -0.04
CA GLY A 36 -4.33 3.33 -0.13
C GLY A 36 -5.19 3.77 1.06
N PHE A 37 -4.70 3.59 2.29
CA PHE A 37 -5.44 4.00 3.49
C PHE A 37 -5.61 5.53 3.60
N LEU A 38 -4.62 6.30 3.19
CA LEU A 38 -4.68 7.76 3.21
C LEU A 38 -5.65 8.31 2.15
N GLU A 39 -5.70 7.67 0.98
CA GLU A 39 -6.62 8.05 -0.09
C GLU A 39 -8.07 7.64 0.25
N SER A 40 -8.27 6.42 0.77
CA SER A 40 -9.61 5.91 1.10
C SER A 40 -10.19 6.55 2.37
N ARG A 41 -9.34 7.07 3.27
CA ARG A 41 -9.70 7.68 4.56
C ARG A 41 -10.58 6.78 5.43
N THR A 42 -10.37 5.47 5.33
CA THR A 42 -11.16 4.46 6.05
C THR A 42 -10.24 3.34 6.53
N ALA A 43 -10.59 2.73 7.66
CA ALA A 43 -9.95 1.51 8.13
C ALA A 43 -10.48 0.25 7.41
N ASN A 44 -11.49 0.40 6.54
CA ASN A 44 -12.05 -0.71 5.77
C ASN A 44 -11.04 -1.22 4.73
N THR A 45 -10.46 -2.38 5.00
CA THR A 45 -9.46 -3.01 4.13
C THR A 45 -10.00 -3.40 2.76
N MET A 46 -11.29 -3.71 2.64
CA MET A 46 -11.89 -4.03 1.34
C MET A 46 -12.03 -2.80 0.46
N GLU A 47 -12.46 -1.70 1.07
CA GLU A 47 -12.61 -0.41 0.39
C GLU A 47 -11.24 0.13 -0.04
N THR A 48 -10.25 0.09 0.85
CA THR A 48 -8.86 0.42 0.55
C THR A 48 -8.26 -0.47 -0.55
N ALA A 49 -8.51 -1.78 -0.51
CA ALA A 49 -7.99 -2.70 -1.51
C ALA A 49 -8.49 -2.39 -2.93
N SER A 50 -9.73 -1.90 -3.07
CA SER A 50 -10.34 -1.61 -4.37
C SER A 50 -9.56 -0.55 -5.16
N ILE A 51 -9.03 0.45 -4.46
CA ILE A 51 -8.32 1.60 -5.05
C ILE A 51 -6.82 1.37 -5.25
N LEU A 52 -6.27 0.25 -4.76
CA LEU A 52 -4.83 0.00 -4.88
C LEU A 52 -4.39 -0.14 -6.36
N PRO A 53 -3.26 0.47 -6.76
CA PRO A 53 -2.72 0.43 -8.11
C PRO A 53 -1.99 -0.91 -8.40
N LEU A 54 -2.62 -2.04 -8.07
CA LEU A 54 -2.11 -3.38 -8.37
C LEU A 54 -2.43 -3.77 -9.81
N LYS A 55 -1.56 -4.57 -10.44
CA LYS A 55 -1.72 -5.02 -11.84
C LYS A 55 -3.05 -5.77 -12.10
N THR A 56 -3.60 -6.41 -11.08
CA THR A 56 -4.85 -7.17 -11.20
C THR A 56 -6.07 -6.25 -11.17
N ARG A 57 -7.03 -6.49 -12.08
CA ARG A 57 -8.34 -5.83 -12.05
C ARG A 57 -9.31 -6.44 -11.03
N ARG A 58 -9.00 -7.63 -10.51
CA ARG A 58 -9.86 -8.39 -9.59
C ARG A 58 -9.74 -7.88 -8.15
N THR A 59 -10.83 -7.31 -7.62
CA THR A 59 -10.88 -6.74 -6.27
C THR A 59 -10.60 -7.76 -5.17
N ASP A 60 -11.08 -9.00 -5.32
CA ASP A 60 -10.82 -10.09 -4.38
C ASP A 60 -9.32 -10.40 -4.24
N MET A 61 -8.58 -10.37 -5.35
CA MET A 61 -7.14 -10.56 -5.34
C MET A 61 -6.40 -9.37 -4.71
N LYS A 62 -6.88 -8.14 -4.94
CA LYS A 62 -6.32 -6.95 -4.28
C LYS A 62 -6.52 -7.02 -2.76
N TYR A 63 -7.71 -7.44 -2.33
CA TYR A 63 -8.02 -7.65 -0.92
C TYR A 63 -7.12 -8.72 -0.33
N GLN A 64 -7.02 -9.89 -0.97
CA GLN A 64 -6.14 -10.97 -0.52
C GLN A 64 -4.67 -10.53 -0.41
N TRP A 65 -4.19 -9.72 -1.36
CA TRP A 65 -2.84 -9.14 -1.29
C TRP A 65 -2.67 -8.27 -0.04
N LEU A 66 -3.64 -7.40 0.25
CA LEU A 66 -3.59 -6.51 1.41
C LEU A 66 -3.69 -7.30 2.72
N SER A 67 -4.59 -8.27 2.81
CA SER A 67 -4.74 -9.12 3.99
C SER A 67 -3.45 -9.90 4.28
N ARG A 68 -2.78 -10.44 3.25
CA ARG A 68 -1.49 -11.12 3.42
C ARG A 68 -0.39 -10.17 3.87
N LEU A 69 -0.39 -8.93 3.38
CA LEU A 69 0.59 -7.94 3.80
C LEU A 69 0.43 -7.60 5.28
N LEU A 70 -0.80 -7.38 5.74
CA LEU A 70 -1.11 -6.98 7.12
C LEU A 70 -1.03 -8.14 8.13
N GLY A 71 -1.14 -9.38 7.66
CA GLY A 71 -1.05 -10.58 8.50
C GLY A 71 0.37 -11.13 8.69
N ASN A 72 1.38 -10.56 8.03
CA ASN A 72 2.80 -10.89 8.21
C ASN A 72 3.44 -9.96 9.24
#